data_AF-A0A0P6VYB9-F1
#
_entry.id   AF-A0A0P6VYB9-F1
#
_cell.length_a   1.000
_cell.length_b   1.000
_cell.length_c   1.000
_cell.angle_alpha   90.00
_cell.angle_beta   90.00
_cell.angle_gamma   90.00
#
_symmetry.space_group_name_H-M   'P 1'
#
loop_
_entity.id
_entity.type
_entity.pdbx_description
1 polymer ?
#
loop_
_entity_poly.entity_id
_entity_poly.type
_entity_poly.pdbx_seq_one_letter_code
_entity_poly.pdbx_strand_id
1 'polypeptide(L)'
;MNLKKGLFERRPEPFRVLHQEEGAAQELSVQLSSMLPTYYRTRPIVFICIGTDRSTGDSLGPLVGTLIEEQDIKPFHVYGTLDDPIHAVNLEEKLKEIASKHINPFIIGVDACLGRLKSVGAIQLSEGPLRPGAGVNKELPEVGEIHLTGIVNVSGFMEFFVLQNTRLNLVMKMARTIAEAIVLAGHSVERRNAVSIEKWREELQQ
;
A
#
# COMPACT_ATOMS: atom_id res chain seq x y z
N MET A 1 37.56 -29.28 4.90
CA MET A 1 36.52 -28.99 3.88
C MET A 1 35.15 -29.06 4.54
N ASN A 2 34.20 -28.26 4.01
CA ASN A 2 32.79 -28.08 4.41
C ASN A 2 32.48 -27.11 5.57
N LEU A 3 32.29 -25.85 5.16
CA LEU A 3 31.37 -24.90 5.79
C LEU A 3 30.46 -24.33 4.69
N LYS A 4 29.36 -25.02 4.39
CA LYS A 4 28.20 -24.41 3.74
C LYS A 4 27.34 -23.77 4.82
N LYS A 5 27.60 -22.52 5.17
CA LYS A 5 26.60 -21.66 5.81
C LYS A 5 25.85 -20.98 4.67
N GLY A 6 24.57 -21.32 4.54
CA GLY A 6 23.68 -20.69 3.57
C GLY A 6 23.70 -19.17 3.74
N LEU A 7 23.88 -18.46 2.63
CA LEU A 7 23.56 -17.05 2.53
C LEU A 7 22.06 -16.93 2.75
N PHE A 8 21.66 -16.65 4.00
CA PHE A 8 20.38 -16.00 4.25
C PHE A 8 20.52 -14.58 3.69
N GLU A 9 19.94 -14.34 2.51
CA GLU A 9 19.63 -12.98 2.08
C GLU A 9 18.72 -12.37 3.16
N ARG A 10 19.27 -11.48 3.99
CA ARG A 10 18.48 -10.71 4.94
C ARG A 10 17.55 -9.82 4.12
N ARG A 11 16.27 -10.17 4.06
CA ARG A 11 15.24 -9.24 3.58
C ARG A 11 15.29 -8.00 4.46
N PRO A 12 15.26 -6.78 3.88
CA PRO A 12 15.17 -5.57 4.68
C PRO A 12 13.93 -5.65 5.58
N GLU A 13 14.09 -5.30 6.85
CA GLU A 13 12.98 -5.24 7.80
C GLU A 13 11.96 -4.19 7.31
N PRO A 14 10.65 -4.47 7.39
CA PRO A 14 9.64 -3.54 6.92
C PRO A 14 9.69 -2.24 7.73
N PHE A 15 9.55 -1.10 7.05
CA PHE A 15 9.35 0.17 7.73
C PHE A 15 8.00 0.12 8.46
N ARG A 16 7.95 0.70 9.66
CA ARG A 16 6.79 0.60 10.52
C ARG A 16 6.61 1.84 11.37
N VAL A 17 5.35 2.28 11.47
CA VAL A 17 4.93 3.42 12.28
C VAL A 17 3.58 3.12 12.95
N LEU A 18 3.28 3.68 14.12
CA LEU A 18 1.94 3.59 14.71
C LEU A 18 1.07 4.72 14.19
N HIS A 19 -0.19 4.43 13.86
CA HIS A 19 -1.11 5.43 13.29
C HIS A 19 -1.42 6.63 14.23
N GLN A 20 -1.06 6.54 15.52
CA GLN A 20 -1.28 7.56 16.54
C GLN A 20 -0.03 8.40 16.82
N GLU A 21 1.13 8.00 16.30
CA GLU A 21 2.35 8.75 16.48
C GLU A 21 2.23 10.10 15.78
N GLU A 22 2.72 11.13 16.45
CA GLU A 22 2.84 12.45 15.85
C GLU A 22 3.84 12.35 14.69
N GLY A 23 3.47 12.86 13.51
CA GLY A 23 4.32 12.74 12.32
C GLY A 23 4.17 11.41 11.56
N ALA A 24 3.28 10.50 11.96
CA ALA A 24 3.20 9.17 11.35
C ALA A 24 3.00 9.19 9.83
N ALA A 25 2.11 10.06 9.33
CA ALA A 25 1.88 10.22 7.90
C ALA A 25 3.12 10.78 7.18
N GLN A 26 3.83 11.72 7.81
CA GLN A 26 5.01 12.37 7.28
C GLN A 26 6.17 11.37 7.16
N GLU A 27 6.45 10.60 8.21
CA GLU A 27 7.50 9.57 8.18
C GLU A 27 7.20 8.49 7.13
N LEU A 28 5.95 8.01 7.10
CA LEU A 28 5.50 7.05 6.10
C LEU A 28 5.62 7.61 4.68
N SER A 29 5.31 8.90 4.47
CA SER A 29 5.43 9.55 3.16
C SER A 29 6.87 9.64 2.66
N VAL A 30 7.82 9.89 3.56
CA VAL A 30 9.25 9.95 3.24
C VAL A 30 9.75 8.59 2.77
N GLN A 31 9.37 7.53 3.50
CA GLN A 31 9.76 6.17 3.14
C GLN A 31 9.06 5.68 1.88
N LEU A 32 7.76 5.95 1.71
CA LEU A 32 7.05 5.64 0.48
C LEU A 32 7.70 6.35 -0.71
N SER A 33 7.96 7.65 -0.59
CA SER A 33 8.60 8.46 -1.64
C SER A 33 9.96 7.94 -2.08
N SER A 34 10.73 7.32 -1.18
CA SER A 34 12.06 6.78 -1.49
C SER A 34 11.98 5.48 -2.31
N MET A 35 10.88 4.74 -2.18
CA MET A 35 10.62 3.50 -2.92
C MET A 35 9.92 3.73 -4.27
N LEU A 36 9.28 4.89 -4.46
CA LEU A 36 8.60 5.21 -5.71
C LEU A 36 9.59 5.43 -6.88
N PRO A 37 9.24 4.98 -8.10
CA PRO A 37 10.10 5.16 -9.27
C PRO A 37 10.23 6.65 -9.62
N THR A 38 11.45 7.08 -9.94
CA THR A 38 11.75 8.47 -10.34
C THR A 38 10.98 8.87 -11.62
N TYR A 39 10.82 7.93 -12.56
CA TYR A 39 10.21 8.17 -13.88
C TYR A 39 8.76 7.68 -13.96
N TYR A 40 7.86 8.22 -13.12
CA TYR A 40 6.45 7.79 -13.13
C TYR A 40 5.72 8.02 -14.47
N ARG A 41 6.21 8.95 -15.31
CA ARG A 41 5.61 9.23 -16.64
C ARG A 41 5.80 8.10 -17.64
N THR A 42 6.82 7.27 -17.46
CA THR A 42 7.08 6.07 -18.29
C THR A 42 6.71 4.79 -17.56
N ARG A 43 6.42 4.89 -16.25
CA ARG A 43 6.02 3.79 -15.39
C ARG A 43 4.89 4.23 -14.44
N PRO A 44 3.61 4.12 -14.84
CA PRO A 44 2.48 4.58 -14.04
C PRO A 44 2.51 3.97 -12.63
N ILE A 45 2.20 4.77 -11.62
CA ILE A 45 2.12 4.29 -10.23
C ILE A 45 0.66 3.91 -9.96
N VAL A 46 0.44 2.65 -9.63
CA VAL A 46 -0.90 2.07 -9.45
C VAL A 46 -1.05 1.56 -8.03
N PHE A 47 -2.00 2.10 -7.28
CA PHE A 47 -2.42 1.55 -6.00
C PHE A 47 -3.56 0.55 -6.22
N ILE A 48 -3.42 -0.63 -5.62
CA ILE A 48 -4.46 -1.65 -5.57
C ILE A 48 -4.82 -1.86 -4.10
N CYS A 49 -5.94 -1.29 -3.71
CA CYS A 49 -6.42 -1.31 -2.34
C CYS A 49 -7.39 -2.48 -2.16
N ILE A 50 -6.94 -3.49 -1.43
CA ILE A 50 -7.62 -4.77 -1.25
C ILE A 50 -8.45 -4.76 0.03
N GLY A 51 -9.65 -5.31 -0.07
CA GLY A 51 -10.58 -5.44 1.04
C GLY A 51 -12.04 -5.35 0.60
N THR A 52 -12.94 -5.30 1.58
CA THR A 52 -14.38 -5.15 1.34
C THR A 52 -15.02 -4.21 2.36
N ASP A 53 -16.04 -3.49 1.91
CA ASP A 53 -16.96 -2.69 2.71
C ASP A 53 -17.87 -3.53 3.64
N ARG A 54 -17.93 -4.85 3.45
CA ARG A 54 -18.81 -5.76 4.22
C ARG A 54 -18.19 -6.32 5.49
N SER A 55 -16.91 -6.04 5.74
CA SER A 55 -16.19 -6.46 6.95
C SER A 55 -15.38 -5.29 7.46
N THR A 56 -15.65 -4.84 8.69
CA THR A 56 -15.07 -3.59 9.19
C THR A 56 -13.55 -3.62 9.23
N GLY A 57 -12.95 -4.72 9.67
CA GLY A 57 -11.49 -4.89 9.69
C GLY A 57 -10.86 -4.99 8.30
N ASP A 58 -11.61 -5.55 7.34
CA ASP A 58 -11.17 -5.73 5.95
C ASP A 58 -11.47 -4.49 5.08
N SER A 59 -12.10 -3.47 5.64
CA SER A 59 -12.46 -2.25 4.89
C SER A 59 -11.30 -1.27 4.72
N LEU A 60 -10.13 -1.54 5.30
CA LEU A 60 -8.99 -0.62 5.27
C LEU A 60 -8.58 -0.24 3.85
N GLY A 61 -8.42 -1.22 2.95
CA GLY A 61 -8.05 -0.96 1.55
C GLY A 61 -9.07 -0.04 0.86
N PRO A 62 -10.35 -0.46 0.71
CA PRO A 62 -11.38 0.36 0.09
C PRO A 62 -11.49 1.79 0.67
N LEU A 63 -11.34 1.94 1.99
CA LEU A 63 -11.33 3.24 2.65
C LEU A 63 -10.11 4.08 2.25
N VAL A 64 -8.91 3.49 2.20
CA VAL A 64 -7.71 4.17 1.71
C VAL A 64 -7.90 4.59 0.25
N GLY A 65 -8.40 3.70 -0.60
CA GLY A 65 -8.62 3.96 -2.02
C GLY A 65 -9.56 5.15 -2.23
N THR A 66 -10.73 5.13 -1.57
CA THR A 66 -11.68 6.26 -1.62
C THR A 66 -11.06 7.56 -1.13
N LEU A 67 -10.35 7.55 -0.01
CA LEU A 67 -9.75 8.77 0.55
C LEU A 67 -8.67 9.37 -0.35
N ILE A 68 -7.93 8.56 -1.12
CA ILE A 68 -6.94 9.06 -2.07
C ILE A 68 -7.63 9.58 -3.33
N GLU A 69 -8.63 8.87 -3.84
CA GLU A 69 -9.40 9.26 -5.03
C GLU A 69 -10.05 10.64 -4.84
N GLU A 70 -10.59 10.92 -3.65
CA GLU A 70 -11.16 12.22 -3.29
C GLU A 70 -10.16 13.39 -3.37
N GLN A 71 -8.85 13.12 -3.36
CA GLN A 71 -7.80 14.14 -3.41
C GLN A 71 -7.31 14.44 -4.84
N ASP A 72 -7.75 13.68 -5.86
CA ASP A 72 -7.38 13.84 -7.29
C ASP A 72 -5.87 14.01 -7.55
N ILE A 73 -5.04 13.12 -6.98
CA ILE A 73 -3.59 13.26 -7.03
C ILE A 73 -2.99 12.63 -8.29
N LYS A 74 -2.46 13.50 -9.15
CA LYS A 74 -1.76 13.11 -10.39
C LYS A 74 -0.26 12.91 -10.11
N PRO A 75 0.12 11.72 -9.63
CA PRO A 75 0.41 10.72 -10.67
C PRO A 75 -0.14 9.33 -10.38
N PHE A 76 -1.09 9.21 -9.46
CA PHE A 76 -1.53 7.91 -8.97
C PHE A 76 -2.80 7.44 -9.66
N HIS A 77 -2.81 6.18 -10.08
CA HIS A 77 -4.02 5.46 -10.41
C HIS A 77 -4.44 4.64 -9.21
N VAL A 78 -5.70 4.70 -8.84
CA VAL A 78 -6.23 4.00 -7.65
C VAL A 78 -7.30 3.02 -8.09
N TYR A 79 -7.22 1.81 -7.56
CA TYR A 79 -8.20 0.75 -7.75
C TYR A 79 -8.54 0.14 -6.39
N GLY A 80 -9.80 -0.23 -6.18
CA GLY A 80 -10.27 -0.71 -4.88
C GLY A 80 -10.73 0.45 -4.01
N THR A 81 -11.92 0.95 -4.29
CA THR A 81 -12.59 1.99 -3.50
C THR A 81 -13.81 1.38 -2.80
N LEU A 82 -14.53 2.16 -2.00
CA LEU A 82 -15.83 1.73 -1.49
C LEU A 82 -16.86 1.49 -2.61
N ASP A 83 -16.77 2.25 -3.71
CA ASP A 83 -17.70 2.14 -4.85
C ASP A 83 -17.37 0.94 -5.76
N ASP A 84 -16.08 0.61 -5.93
CA ASP A 84 -15.60 -0.56 -6.68
C ASP A 84 -14.52 -1.32 -5.87
N PRO A 85 -14.93 -2.11 -4.87
CA PRO A 85 -14.00 -2.82 -4.00
C PRO A 85 -13.29 -3.96 -4.73
N ILE A 86 -12.02 -4.18 -4.38
CA ILE A 86 -11.22 -5.31 -4.84
C ILE A 86 -11.00 -6.25 -3.67
N HIS A 87 -11.52 -7.47 -3.77
CA HIS A 87 -11.44 -8.50 -2.74
C HIS A 87 -11.07 -9.85 -3.36
N ALA A 88 -10.87 -10.86 -2.51
CA ALA A 88 -10.43 -12.20 -2.91
C ALA A 88 -11.19 -12.82 -4.11
N VAL A 89 -12.47 -12.51 -4.29
CA VAL A 89 -13.31 -13.11 -5.34
C VAL A 89 -13.06 -12.50 -6.72
N ASN A 90 -12.75 -11.21 -6.82
CA ASN A 90 -12.58 -10.48 -8.09
C ASN A 90 -11.14 -10.03 -8.36
N LEU A 91 -10.20 -10.28 -7.43
CA LEU A 91 -8.82 -9.82 -7.51
C LEU A 91 -8.13 -10.24 -8.82
N GLU A 92 -8.24 -11.51 -9.22
CA GLU A 92 -7.56 -12.01 -10.42
C GLU A 92 -8.06 -11.31 -11.70
N GLU A 93 -9.37 -11.08 -11.80
CA GLU A 93 -9.97 -10.35 -12.92
C GLU A 93 -9.51 -8.90 -12.95
N LYS A 94 -9.54 -8.21 -11.79
CA LYS A 94 -9.10 -6.81 -11.67
C LYS A 94 -7.62 -6.64 -12.00
N LEU A 95 -6.76 -7.59 -11.63
CA LEU A 95 -5.35 -7.56 -12.02
C LEU A 95 -5.17 -7.67 -13.53
N LYS A 96 -5.95 -8.52 -14.22
CA LYS A 96 -5.93 -8.62 -15.69
C LYS A 96 -6.40 -7.31 -16.33
N GLU A 97 -7.44 -6.69 -15.80
CA GLU A 97 -7.95 -5.40 -16.26
C GLU A 97 -6.87 -4.30 -16.10
N ILE A 98 -6.24 -4.21 -14.93
CA ILE A 98 -5.19 -3.23 -14.64
C ILE A 98 -3.98 -3.42 -15.58
N ALA A 99 -3.55 -4.66 -15.80
CA ALA A 99 -2.45 -4.99 -16.71
C ALA A 99 -2.77 -4.63 -18.17
N SER A 100 -4.05 -4.60 -18.56
CA SER A 100 -4.47 -4.17 -19.90
C SER A 100 -4.52 -2.64 -20.06
N LYS A 101 -4.75 -1.91 -18.96
CA LYS A 101 -4.86 -0.44 -18.94
C LYS A 101 -3.52 0.26 -18.79
N HIS A 102 -2.58 -0.34 -18.07
CA HIS A 102 -1.30 0.28 -17.72
C HIS A 102 -0.13 -0.51 -18.29
N ILE A 103 0.75 0.17 -19.02
CA ILE A 103 1.97 -0.45 -19.56
C ILE A 103 3.05 -0.41 -18.47
N ASN A 104 3.52 -1.59 -18.05
CA ASN A 104 4.59 -1.76 -17.06
C ASN A 104 4.37 -0.91 -15.78
N PRO A 105 3.21 -1.00 -15.09
CA PRO A 105 2.97 -0.20 -13.90
C PRO A 105 3.94 -0.55 -12.76
N PHE A 106 4.13 0.40 -11.85
CA PHE A 106 4.66 0.13 -10.50
C PHE A 106 3.46 0.00 -9.57
N ILE A 107 3.15 -1.23 -9.17
CA ILE A 107 1.96 -1.59 -8.42
C ILE A 107 2.28 -1.61 -6.92
N ILE A 108 1.38 -1.00 -6.14
CA ILE A 108 1.47 -0.90 -4.69
C ILE A 108 0.21 -1.51 -4.10
N GLY A 109 0.36 -2.61 -3.37
CA GLY A 109 -0.75 -3.24 -2.64
C GLY A 109 -1.07 -2.46 -1.36
N VAL A 110 -2.35 -2.29 -1.03
CA VAL A 110 -2.79 -1.81 0.29
C VAL A 110 -3.77 -2.81 0.87
N ASP A 111 -3.53 -3.30 2.08
CA ASP A 111 -4.38 -4.34 2.69
C ASP A 111 -4.43 -4.21 4.22
N ALA A 112 -5.42 -4.85 4.84
CA ALA A 112 -5.47 -5.05 6.27
C ALA A 112 -4.90 -6.43 6.62
N CYS A 113 -4.30 -6.54 7.80
CA CYS A 113 -3.94 -7.83 8.35
C CYS A 113 -4.20 -7.91 9.86
N LEU A 114 -4.20 -9.13 10.36
CA LEU A 114 -4.22 -9.41 11.79
C LEU A 114 -2.80 -9.65 12.29
N GLY A 115 -2.54 -9.29 13.53
CA GLY A 115 -1.20 -9.43 14.11
C GLY A 115 -1.20 -9.60 15.62
N ARG A 116 -0.02 -9.43 16.23
CA ARG A 116 0.10 -9.50 17.69
C ARG A 116 -0.59 -8.29 18.33
N LEU A 117 -1.12 -8.46 19.54
CA LEU A 117 -1.79 -7.39 20.30
C LEU A 117 -0.99 -6.08 20.37
N LYS A 118 0.32 -6.16 20.65
CA LYS A 118 1.22 -4.98 20.71
C LYS A 118 1.42 -4.29 19.36
N SER A 119 0.94 -4.90 18.27
CA SER A 119 1.11 -4.40 16.91
C SER A 119 -0.17 -3.84 16.31
N VAL A 120 -1.30 -3.97 17.00
CA VAL A 120 -2.56 -3.37 16.55
C VAL A 120 -2.40 -1.86 16.44
N GLY A 121 -2.81 -1.31 15.30
CA GLY A 121 -2.64 0.10 14.95
C GLY A 121 -1.32 0.45 14.26
N ALA A 122 -0.42 -0.53 14.05
CA ALA A 122 0.75 -0.31 13.23
C ALA A 122 0.42 -0.32 11.73
N ILE A 123 1.08 0.56 11.00
CA ILE A 123 1.12 0.60 9.54
C ILE A 123 2.52 0.17 9.12
N GLN A 124 2.61 -0.76 8.18
CA GLN A 124 3.87 -1.29 7.67
C GLN A 124 4.00 -0.99 6.18
N LEU A 125 5.19 -0.59 5.76
CA LEU A 125 5.59 -0.46 4.36
C LEU A 125 6.72 -1.46 4.11
N SER A 126 6.51 -2.34 3.13
CA SER A 126 7.42 -3.46 2.86
C SER A 126 7.75 -3.54 1.38
N GLU A 127 8.98 -3.98 1.09
CA GLU A 127 9.37 -4.40 -0.25
C GLU A 127 8.85 -5.81 -0.58
N GLY A 128 8.56 -6.03 -1.87
CA GLY A 128 8.02 -7.27 -2.39
C GLY A 128 6.49 -7.29 -2.45
N PRO A 129 5.93 -8.30 -3.14
CA PRO A 129 4.50 -8.38 -3.37
C PRO A 129 3.72 -8.62 -2.09
N LEU A 130 2.54 -8.03 -2.04
CA LEU A 130 1.50 -8.39 -1.11
C LEU A 130 0.99 -9.80 -1.42
N ARG A 131 0.78 -10.59 -0.37
CA ARG A 131 0.13 -11.90 -0.43
C ARG A 131 -1.23 -11.79 0.25
N PRO A 132 -2.29 -11.41 -0.49
CA PRO A 132 -3.61 -11.23 0.11
C PRO A 132 -4.18 -12.57 0.57
N GLY A 133 -5.08 -12.51 1.55
CA GLY A 133 -5.89 -13.66 1.96
C GLY A 133 -5.71 -14.17 3.38
N ALA A 134 -5.21 -13.33 4.30
CA ALA A 134 -5.24 -13.59 5.74
C ALA A 134 -6.70 -13.66 6.24
N GLY A 135 -7.38 -14.79 6.01
CA GLY A 135 -8.79 -15.00 6.35
C GLY A 135 -9.61 -15.76 5.30
N VAL A 136 -9.03 -16.10 4.14
CA VAL A 136 -9.71 -16.89 3.10
C VAL A 136 -8.88 -18.13 2.75
N ASN A 137 -9.52 -19.30 2.65
CA ASN A 137 -8.87 -20.57 2.26
C ASN A 137 -8.68 -20.66 0.73
N LYS A 138 -8.15 -19.61 0.10
CA LYS A 138 -7.86 -19.58 -1.34
C LYS A 138 -6.44 -19.10 -1.56
N GLU A 139 -5.76 -19.72 -2.54
CA GLU A 139 -4.54 -19.16 -3.09
C GLU A 139 -4.91 -17.96 -3.96
N LEU A 140 -4.46 -16.77 -3.56
CA LEU A 140 -4.67 -15.54 -4.30
C LEU A 140 -3.38 -15.11 -5.01
N PRO A 141 -3.49 -14.45 -6.17
CA PRO A 141 -2.32 -13.91 -6.86
C PRO A 141 -1.59 -12.88 -5.99
N GLU A 142 -0.27 -12.87 -6.09
CA GLU A 142 0.60 -11.85 -5.50
C GLU A 142 0.35 -10.47 -6.14
N VAL A 143 0.41 -9.41 -5.35
CA VAL A 143 0.08 -8.04 -5.79
C VAL A 143 1.23 -7.06 -5.51
N GLY A 144 1.75 -6.47 -6.57
CA GLY A 144 2.64 -5.32 -6.49
C GLY A 144 4.13 -5.60 -6.25
N GLU A 145 4.92 -4.55 -6.30
CA GLU A 145 6.35 -4.55 -6.01
C GLU A 145 6.66 -4.13 -4.58
N ILE A 146 5.75 -3.35 -3.99
CA ILE A 146 5.77 -2.96 -2.58
C ILE A 146 4.34 -3.01 -2.03
N HIS A 147 4.19 -3.01 -0.72
CA HIS A 147 2.86 -2.99 -0.12
C HIS A 147 2.80 -2.24 1.22
N LEU A 148 1.61 -1.71 1.50
CA LEU A 148 1.21 -1.12 2.75
C LEU A 148 0.22 -2.05 3.46
N THR A 149 0.50 -2.38 4.71
CA THR A 149 -0.44 -3.17 5.53
C THR A 149 -0.76 -2.47 6.84
N GLY A 150 -2.05 -2.48 7.19
CA GLY A 150 -2.50 -2.05 8.50
C GLY A 150 -2.82 -3.25 9.40
N ILE A 151 -2.19 -3.32 10.57
CA ILE A 151 -2.55 -4.33 11.58
C ILE A 151 -3.79 -3.86 12.34
N VAL A 152 -4.97 -4.27 11.86
CA VAL A 152 -6.26 -3.73 12.33
C VAL A 152 -6.77 -4.40 13.59
N ASN A 153 -6.34 -5.63 13.88
CA ASN A 153 -6.76 -6.38 15.06
C ASN A 153 -5.81 -7.56 15.37
N VAL A 154 -6.14 -8.34 16.39
CA VAL A 154 -5.34 -9.45 16.89
C VAL A 154 -5.59 -10.73 16.08
N SER A 155 -4.52 -11.40 15.65
CA SER A 155 -4.56 -12.72 15.00
C SER A 155 -4.84 -13.84 16.01
N GLY A 156 -5.39 -14.97 15.57
CA GLY A 156 -5.61 -16.12 16.44
C GLY A 156 -6.82 -16.95 16.04
N PHE A 157 -7.75 -17.17 16.99
CA PHE A 157 -8.92 -17.99 16.74
C PHE A 157 -10.03 -17.16 16.07
N MET A 158 -10.73 -17.75 15.09
CA MET A 158 -11.86 -17.13 14.38
C MET A 158 -11.52 -15.79 13.69
N GLU A 159 -10.40 -15.71 12.99
CA GLU A 159 -9.91 -14.50 12.32
C GLU A 159 -10.94 -13.81 11.41
N PHE A 160 -11.75 -14.60 10.69
CA PHE A 160 -12.85 -14.07 9.90
C PHE A 160 -13.86 -13.26 10.74
N PHE A 161 -14.29 -13.79 11.89
CA PHE A 161 -15.20 -13.08 12.80
C PHE A 161 -14.52 -11.87 13.47
N VAL A 162 -13.21 -11.96 13.74
CA VAL A 162 -12.43 -10.85 14.28
C VAL A 162 -12.44 -9.68 13.29
N LEU A 163 -12.18 -9.93 12.01
CA LEU A 163 -12.24 -8.89 10.97
C LEU A 163 -13.64 -8.28 10.89
N GLN A 164 -14.70 -9.09 10.88
CA GLN A 164 -16.09 -8.60 10.84
C GLN A 164 -16.49 -7.72 12.04
N ASN A 165 -15.84 -7.88 13.20
CA ASN A 165 -16.15 -7.15 14.43
C ASN A 165 -15.05 -6.16 14.83
N THR A 166 -14.09 -5.90 13.94
CA THR A 166 -13.03 -4.94 14.21
C THR A 166 -13.60 -3.53 14.33
N ARG A 167 -13.06 -2.72 15.25
CA ARG A 167 -13.58 -1.36 15.48
C ARG A 167 -13.32 -0.48 14.26
N LEU A 168 -14.38 -0.09 13.56
CA LEU A 168 -14.29 0.80 12.39
C LEU A 168 -13.51 2.09 12.67
N ASN A 169 -13.64 2.69 13.87
CA ASN A 169 -12.90 3.90 14.22
C ASN A 169 -11.37 3.73 14.12
N LEU A 170 -10.84 2.55 14.49
CA LEU A 170 -9.41 2.27 14.35
C LEU A 170 -9.03 2.21 12.87
N VAL A 171 -9.80 1.43 12.09
CA VAL A 171 -9.59 1.26 10.65
C VAL A 171 -9.65 2.59 9.91
N MET A 172 -10.64 3.43 10.21
CA MET A 172 -10.77 4.79 9.66
C MET A 172 -9.57 5.68 9.98
N LYS A 173 -9.05 5.64 11.22
CA LYS A 173 -7.87 6.43 11.60
C LYS A 173 -6.64 5.97 10.82
N MET A 174 -6.43 4.66 10.72
CA MET A 174 -5.34 4.09 9.93
C MET A 174 -5.46 4.44 8.44
N ALA A 175 -6.66 4.33 7.88
CA ALA A 175 -6.93 4.69 6.49
C ALA A 175 -6.57 6.15 6.19
N ARG A 176 -6.95 7.07 7.09
CA ARG A 176 -6.59 8.50 6.96
C ARG A 176 -5.08 8.72 7.01
N THR A 177 -4.38 8.10 7.95
CA THR A 177 -2.91 8.22 8.03
C THR A 177 -2.23 7.70 6.77
N ILE A 178 -2.68 6.55 6.24
CA ILE A 178 -2.13 5.98 4.99
C ILE A 178 -2.42 6.90 3.79
N ALA A 179 -3.66 7.35 3.64
CA ALA A 179 -4.05 8.24 2.54
C ALA A 179 -3.26 9.56 2.59
N GLU A 180 -3.13 10.17 3.77
CA GLU A 180 -2.32 11.38 3.97
C GLU A 180 -0.85 11.15 3.59
N ALA A 181 -0.26 10.02 4.01
CA ALA A 181 1.11 9.68 3.64
C ALA A 181 1.29 9.51 2.13
N ILE A 182 0.33 8.88 1.45
CA ILE A 182 0.33 8.71 -0.01
C ILE A 182 0.23 10.08 -0.68
N VAL A 183 -0.67 10.95 -0.22
CA VAL A 183 -0.84 12.32 -0.73
C VAL A 183 0.47 13.11 -0.64
N LEU A 184 1.09 13.11 0.53
CA LEU A 184 2.37 13.78 0.77
C LEU A 184 3.48 13.22 -0.13
N ALA A 185 3.51 11.90 -0.32
CA ALA A 185 4.47 11.26 -1.20
C ALA A 185 4.27 11.65 -2.67
N GLY A 186 3.01 11.75 -3.13
CA GLY A 186 2.65 12.24 -4.46
C GLY A 186 3.22 13.64 -4.73
N HIS A 187 2.97 14.58 -3.81
CA HIS A 187 3.52 15.93 -3.93
C HIS A 187 5.06 15.97 -3.91
N SER A 188 5.70 15.12 -3.10
CA SER A 188 7.16 15.00 -3.06
C SER A 188 7.74 14.52 -4.41
N VAL A 189 7.09 13.54 -5.04
CA VAL A 189 7.47 13.02 -6.36
C VAL A 189 7.29 14.07 -7.45
N GLU A 190 6.17 14.80 -7.45
CA GLU A 190 5.94 15.88 -8.41
C GLU A 190 7.01 16.99 -8.32
N ARG A 191 7.35 17.43 -7.10
CA ARG A 191 8.38 18.46 -6.88
C ARG A 191 9.75 18.02 -7.36
N ARG A 192 10.17 16.78 -7.06
CA ARG A 192 11.46 16.24 -7.53
C ARG A 192 11.58 16.27 -9.05
N ASN A 193 10.49 15.98 -9.75
CA ASN A 193 10.46 16.00 -11.21
C ASN A 193 10.45 17.41 -11.81
N ALA A 194 9.76 18.37 -11.20
CA ALA A 194 9.82 19.77 -11.63
C ALA A 194 11.27 20.30 -11.61
N VAL A 195 11.99 20.07 -10.50
CA VAL A 195 13.40 20.47 -10.33
C VAL A 195 14.31 19.78 -11.36
N SER A 196 14.05 18.51 -11.66
CA SER A 196 14.88 17.74 -12.61
C SER A 196 14.74 18.25 -14.04
N ILE A 197 13.53 18.66 -14.45
CA ILE A 197 13.28 19.24 -15.78
C ILE A 197 13.94 20.61 -15.92
N GLU A 198 13.91 21.43 -14.86
CA GLU A 198 14.53 22.75 -14.86
C GLU A 198 16.04 22.66 -15.04
N LYS A 199 16.71 21.78 -14.28
CA LYS A 199 18.15 21.51 -14.46
C LYS A 199 18.51 21.03 -15.86
N TRP A 200 17.74 20.10 -16.43
CA TRP A 200 17.95 19.62 -17.80
C TRP A 200 17.83 20.74 -18.84
N ARG A 201 16.91 21.69 -18.63
CA ARG A 201 16.77 22.86 -19.52
C ARG A 201 17.97 23.80 -19.41
N GLU A 202 18.49 24.02 -18.20
CA GLU A 202 19.69 24.84 -17.98
C GLU A 202 20.93 24.21 -18.63
N GLU A 203 21.11 22.89 -18.54
CA GLU A 203 22.21 22.16 -19.18
C GLU A 203 22.16 22.20 -20.72
N LEU A 204 20.95 22.20 -21.32
CA LEU A 204 20.77 22.32 -22.77
C LEU A 204 20.99 23.75 -23.31
N GLN A 205 21.00 24.75 -22.42
CA GLN A 205 21.21 26.15 -22.77
C GLN A 205 22.66 26.61 -22.57
N GLN A 206 23.54 25.74 -22.09
CA GLN A 206 24.99 25.94 -21.97
C GLN A 206 25.74 25.20 -23.08
#